data_AF-A0AAU2BTE6-F1
#
_entry.id   AF-A0AAU2BTE6-F1
#
_cell.length_a   1.000
_cell.length_b   1.000
_cell.length_c   1.000
_cell.angle_alpha   90.00
_cell.angle_beta   90.00
_cell.angle_gamma   90.00
#
_symmetry.space_group_name_H-M   'P 1'
#
loop_
_entity.id
_entity.type
_entity.pdbx_description
1 polymer ?
#
loop_
_entity_poly.entity_id
_entity_poly.type
_entity_poly.pdbx_seq_one_letter_code
_entity_poly.pdbx_strand_id
1 'polypeptide(L)'
;MSPTAEPAQRTLSARGFRGFVPFRALPGSNVPTGHGIYVVIRTDTSPPSFLPTSPAGHLKDRDPSVTADKLGDAWVDGATVVYIGKAAGQNGLNQRLADYRRHGTGLMAGHWGGRYIWQLADSDTLLVAWLPCEIIAERLDSIAT
;
A
#
# COMPACT_ATOMS: atom_id res chain seq x y z
N MET A 1 -4.31 -23.06 -21.78
CA MET A 1 -5.20 -21.91 -21.52
C MET A 1 -4.51 -21.02 -20.51
N SER A 2 -3.96 -19.90 -20.95
CA SER A 2 -3.47 -18.88 -20.01
C SER A 2 -4.69 -18.29 -19.30
N PRO A 3 -4.71 -18.20 -17.96
CA PRO A 3 -5.79 -17.49 -17.29
C PRO A 3 -5.79 -16.07 -17.83
N THR A 4 -6.90 -15.64 -18.42
CA THR A 4 -7.12 -14.23 -18.74
C THR A 4 -7.11 -13.50 -17.41
N ALA A 5 -5.97 -12.91 -17.05
CA ALA A 5 -5.82 -12.17 -15.81
C ALA A 5 -6.79 -10.99 -15.87
N GLU A 6 -7.90 -11.09 -15.14
CA GLU A 6 -8.80 -9.96 -14.94
C GLU A 6 -7.99 -8.83 -14.29
N PRO A 7 -8.13 -7.56 -14.74
CA PRO A 7 -7.35 -6.45 -14.18
C PRO A 7 -7.46 -6.44 -12.66
N ALA A 8 -6.31 -6.36 -11.95
CA ALA A 8 -6.27 -6.50 -10.49
C ALA A 8 -7.27 -5.58 -9.77
N GLN A 9 -7.52 -4.38 -10.32
CA GLN A 9 -8.51 -3.45 -9.79
C GLN A 9 -9.93 -4.03 -9.78
N ARG A 10 -10.37 -4.71 -10.85
CA ARG A 10 -11.71 -5.33 -10.90
C ARG A 10 -11.84 -6.43 -9.86
N THR A 11 -10.85 -7.31 -9.79
CA THR A 11 -10.80 -8.40 -8.79
C THR A 11 -10.82 -7.86 -7.36
N LEU A 12 -10.10 -6.77 -7.09
CA LEU A 12 -10.05 -6.12 -5.78
C LEU A 12 -11.36 -5.39 -5.46
N SER A 13 -11.96 -4.70 -6.44
CA SER A 13 -13.27 -4.06 -6.29
C SER A 13 -14.36 -5.07 -5.97
N ALA A 14 -14.38 -6.22 -6.66
CA ALA A 14 -15.32 -7.32 -6.37
C ALA A 14 -15.15 -7.88 -4.95
N ARG A 15 -13.96 -7.70 -4.34
CA ARG A 15 -13.64 -8.06 -2.94
C ARG A 15 -13.86 -6.92 -1.94
N GLY A 16 -14.44 -5.79 -2.38
CA GLY A 16 -14.78 -4.65 -1.52
C GLY A 16 -13.67 -3.60 -1.35
N PHE A 17 -12.53 -3.73 -2.04
CA PHE A 17 -11.53 -2.67 -2.03
C PHE A 17 -12.05 -1.42 -2.77
N ARG A 18 -11.70 -0.24 -2.25
CA ARG A 18 -12.04 1.06 -2.81
C ARG A 18 -10.86 2.03 -2.79
N GLY A 19 -11.02 3.21 -3.38
CA GLY A 19 -9.94 4.20 -3.49
C GLY A 19 -9.34 4.20 -4.88
N PHE A 20 -8.43 3.27 -5.16
CA PHE A 20 -7.67 3.17 -6.43
C PHE A 20 -7.12 4.52 -6.90
N VAL A 21 -6.52 5.26 -5.98
CA VAL A 21 -5.97 6.60 -6.22
C VAL A 21 -4.45 6.59 -6.05
N PRO A 22 -3.71 7.44 -6.77
CA PRO A 22 -2.28 7.58 -6.52
C PRO A 22 -2.02 8.16 -5.13
N PHE A 23 -0.84 7.88 -4.55
CA PHE A 23 -0.47 8.39 -3.23
C PHE A 23 -0.64 9.91 -3.09
N ARG A 24 -0.34 10.68 -4.15
CA ARG A 24 -0.50 12.15 -4.17
C ARG A 24 -1.95 12.63 -3.95
N ALA A 25 -2.94 11.81 -4.28
CA ALA A 25 -4.36 12.14 -4.17
C ALA A 25 -4.98 11.74 -2.82
N LEU A 26 -4.25 11.01 -1.96
CA LEU A 26 -4.75 10.59 -0.65
C LEU A 26 -5.26 11.74 0.24
N PRO A 27 -4.64 12.94 0.29
CA PRO A 27 -5.14 14.04 1.12
C PRO A 27 -6.56 14.50 0.78
N GLY A 28 -6.98 14.35 -0.48
CA GLY A 28 -8.33 14.69 -0.94
C GLY A 28 -9.27 13.48 -1.05
N SER A 29 -8.84 12.31 -0.58
CA SER A 29 -9.61 11.07 -0.70
C SER A 29 -10.32 10.72 0.61
N ASN A 30 -11.51 10.13 0.51
CA ASN A 30 -12.30 9.67 1.66
C ASN A 30 -11.76 8.36 2.25
N VAL A 31 -10.50 8.37 2.73
CA VAL A 31 -9.87 7.24 3.41
C VAL A 31 -10.47 7.12 4.82
N PRO A 32 -11.10 5.98 5.17
CA PRO A 32 -11.70 5.78 6.48
C PRO A 32 -10.67 5.85 7.62
N THR A 33 -11.11 6.28 8.80
CA THR A 33 -10.27 6.32 10.01
C THR A 33 -10.22 4.99 10.76
N GLY A 34 -11.09 4.03 10.42
CA GLY A 34 -11.12 2.70 11.00
C GLY A 34 -9.97 1.79 10.55
N HIS A 35 -9.86 0.63 11.19
CA HIS A 35 -8.89 -0.41 10.82
C HIS A 35 -9.17 -0.97 9.43
N GLY A 36 -8.18 -1.62 8.82
CA GLY A 36 -8.35 -2.30 7.55
C GLY A 36 -7.07 -2.80 6.91
N ILE A 37 -7.20 -3.22 5.67
CA ILE A 37 -6.11 -3.63 4.79
C ILE A 37 -6.01 -2.62 3.64
N TYR A 38 -4.81 -2.34 3.20
CA TYR A 38 -4.57 -1.59 1.97
C TYR A 38 -3.62 -2.35 1.07
N VAL A 39 -3.74 -2.09 -0.22
CA VAL A 39 -2.87 -2.64 -1.26
C VAL A 39 -2.31 -1.51 -2.11
N VAL A 40 -1.09 -1.70 -2.60
CA VAL A 40 -0.44 -0.84 -3.59
C VAL A 40 -0.35 -1.61 -4.90
N ILE A 41 -0.77 -0.95 -5.97
CA ILE A 41 -0.98 -1.55 -7.29
C ILE A 41 -0.10 -0.80 -8.29
N ARG A 42 0.68 -1.57 -9.05
CA ARG A 42 1.35 -1.09 -10.26
C ARG A 42 0.56 -1.56 -11.46
N THR A 43 -0.01 -0.65 -12.23
CA THR A 43 -0.86 -0.98 -13.39
C THR A 43 -0.05 -1.33 -14.63
N ASP A 44 1.19 -0.85 -14.72
CA ASP A 44 2.13 -1.29 -15.74
C ASP A 44 2.60 -2.73 -15.43
N THR A 45 2.52 -3.59 -16.43
CA THR A 45 2.91 -4.99 -16.38
C THR A 45 4.29 -5.25 -17.00
N SER A 46 4.95 -4.22 -17.51
CA SER A 46 6.34 -4.30 -17.98
C SER A 46 7.30 -4.65 -16.83
N PRO A 47 8.50 -5.20 -17.11
CA PRO A 47 9.53 -5.34 -16.08
C PRO A 47 9.83 -3.99 -15.41
N PRO A 48 9.97 -3.94 -14.07
CA PRO A 48 10.19 -2.69 -13.36
C PRO A 48 11.60 -2.15 -13.67
N SER A 49 11.73 -0.83 -13.60
CA SER A 49 13.03 -0.16 -13.48
C SER A 49 13.19 0.37 -12.07
N PHE A 50 14.39 0.21 -11.49
CA PHE A 50 14.66 0.63 -10.12
C PHE A 50 15.54 1.88 -10.06
N LEU A 51 15.19 2.80 -9.15
CA LEU A 51 15.99 3.96 -8.80
C LEU A 51 17.19 3.54 -7.94
N PRO A 52 18.38 4.13 -8.14
CA PRO A 52 19.56 3.84 -7.32
C PRO A 52 19.40 4.32 -5.87
N THR A 53 18.61 5.36 -5.65
CA THR A 53 18.33 5.93 -4.32
C THR A 53 16.84 6.04 -4.11
N SER A 54 16.37 5.66 -2.93
CA SER A 54 14.98 5.81 -2.54
C SER A 54 14.67 7.27 -2.19
N PRO A 55 13.56 7.85 -2.65
CA PRO A 55 13.10 9.16 -2.19
C PRO A 55 12.52 9.12 -0.77
N ALA A 56 12.42 7.93 -0.17
CA ALA A 56 11.74 7.78 1.09
C ALA A 56 12.53 8.34 2.28
N GLY A 57 11.84 8.71 3.36
CA GLY A 57 12.44 9.34 4.53
C GLY A 57 13.37 8.41 5.32
N HIS A 58 14.51 8.94 5.76
CA HIS A 58 15.51 8.25 6.60
C HIS A 58 15.05 8.09 8.05
N LEU A 59 14.27 7.04 8.34
CA LEU A 59 13.73 6.81 9.68
C LEU A 59 14.85 6.41 10.67
N LYS A 60 15.11 7.25 11.69
CA LYS A 60 16.19 7.03 12.68
C LYS A 60 17.55 6.84 12.01
N ASP A 61 17.88 7.75 11.07
CA ASP A 61 19.12 7.76 10.28
C ASP A 61 19.34 6.52 9.40
N ARG A 62 18.30 5.70 9.23
CA ARG A 62 18.35 4.50 8.39
C ARG A 62 17.97 4.84 6.96
N ASP A 63 18.90 4.68 6.03
CA ASP A 63 18.68 4.83 4.59
C ASP A 63 17.69 3.75 4.08
N PRO A 64 16.56 4.14 3.48
CA PRO A 64 15.60 3.19 2.92
C PRO A 64 16.06 2.52 1.62
N SER A 65 17.10 3.04 0.98
CA SER A 65 17.65 2.54 -0.28
C SER A 65 18.24 1.14 -0.13
N VAL A 66 18.07 0.33 -1.17
CA VAL A 66 18.71 -0.97 -1.34
C VAL A 66 19.25 -1.11 -2.76
N THR A 67 20.09 -2.12 -2.98
CA THR A 67 20.68 -2.41 -4.30
C THR A 67 19.62 -2.88 -5.29
N ALA A 68 19.89 -2.66 -6.59
CA ALA A 68 19.06 -3.17 -7.67
C ALA A 68 18.90 -4.69 -7.61
N ASP A 69 19.97 -5.44 -7.31
CA ASP A 69 19.91 -6.91 -7.16
C ASP A 69 18.91 -7.33 -6.08
N LYS A 70 18.92 -6.64 -4.93
CA LYS A 70 17.98 -6.94 -3.84
C LYS A 70 16.53 -6.64 -4.20
N LEU A 71 16.30 -5.62 -5.03
CA LEU A 71 14.97 -5.30 -5.55
C LEU A 71 14.54 -6.33 -6.60
N GLY A 72 15.47 -6.77 -7.45
CA GLY A 72 15.25 -7.85 -8.42
C GLY A 72 14.88 -9.16 -7.74
N ASP A 73 15.63 -9.56 -6.71
CA ASP A 73 15.35 -10.76 -5.92
C ASP A 73 14.00 -10.72 -5.18
N ALA A 74 13.56 -9.51 -4.81
CA ALA A 74 12.28 -9.29 -4.14
C ALA A 74 11.11 -9.17 -5.13
N TRP A 75 11.37 -8.96 -6.42
CA TRP A 75 10.36 -8.77 -7.44
C TRP A 75 9.75 -10.11 -7.85
N VAL A 76 8.45 -10.09 -8.17
CA VAL A 76 7.73 -11.25 -8.69
C VAL A 76 7.21 -10.89 -10.07
N ASP A 77 7.59 -11.67 -11.08
CA ASP A 77 7.20 -11.43 -12.46
C ASP A 77 5.68 -11.43 -12.62
N GLY A 78 5.17 -10.43 -13.34
CA GLY A 78 3.74 -10.23 -13.55
C GLY A 78 2.96 -9.73 -12.32
N ALA A 79 3.62 -9.40 -11.21
CA ALA A 79 2.94 -8.85 -10.03
C ALA A 79 2.29 -7.49 -10.32
N THR A 80 0.97 -7.42 -10.16
CA THR A 80 0.20 -6.17 -10.24
C THR A 80 0.01 -5.54 -8.85
N VAL A 81 -0.09 -6.37 -7.80
CA VAL A 81 -0.10 -5.92 -6.40
C VAL A 81 1.32 -6.02 -5.85
N VAL A 82 1.94 -4.86 -5.60
CA VAL A 82 3.36 -4.77 -5.20
C VAL A 82 3.55 -4.64 -3.70
N TYR A 83 2.49 -4.34 -2.95
CA TYR A 83 2.53 -4.31 -1.49
C TYR A 83 1.14 -4.47 -0.88
N ILE A 84 1.07 -5.15 0.27
CA ILE A 84 -0.13 -5.28 1.09
C ILE A 84 0.24 -4.86 2.51
N GLY A 85 -0.57 -3.99 3.11
CA GLY A 85 -0.35 -3.51 4.46
C GLY A 85 -1.60 -3.59 5.34
N LYS A 86 -1.38 -3.87 6.62
CA LYS A 86 -2.41 -3.79 7.67
C LYS A 86 -2.39 -2.41 8.31
N ALA A 87 -3.57 -1.85 8.57
CA ALA A 87 -3.78 -0.66 9.36
C ALA A 87 -4.61 -1.02 10.60
N ALA A 88 -3.93 -1.23 11.73
CA ALA A 88 -4.55 -1.65 13.01
C ALA A 88 -4.11 -0.78 14.19
N GLY A 89 -3.57 0.41 13.91
CA GLY A 89 -3.25 1.42 14.94
C GLY A 89 -4.43 2.34 15.20
N GLN A 90 -4.31 3.19 16.23
CA GLN A 90 -5.38 4.05 16.76
C GLN A 90 -6.16 4.86 15.70
N ASN A 91 -5.48 5.37 14.68
CA ASN A 91 -6.08 6.19 13.61
C ASN A 91 -6.22 5.44 12.27
N GLY A 92 -6.12 4.11 12.32
CA GLY A 92 -6.49 3.19 11.25
C GLY A 92 -5.87 3.48 9.88
N LEU A 93 -6.66 3.24 8.84
CA LEU A 93 -6.27 3.36 7.44
C LEU A 93 -5.80 4.78 7.08
N ASN A 94 -6.54 5.80 7.53
CA ASN A 94 -6.23 7.20 7.21
C ASN A 94 -4.81 7.58 7.63
N GLN A 95 -4.46 7.39 8.90
CA GLN A 95 -3.10 7.70 9.38
C GLN A 95 -2.06 6.81 8.72
N ARG A 96 -2.33 5.50 8.58
CA ARG A 96 -1.35 4.57 8.03
C ARG A 96 -0.98 4.91 6.59
N LEU A 97 -1.95 5.29 5.77
CA LEU A 97 -1.73 5.71 4.39
C LEU A 97 -1.13 7.13 4.31
N ALA A 98 -1.50 8.04 5.21
CA ALA A 98 -0.87 9.35 5.31
C ALA A 98 0.63 9.23 5.66
N ASP A 99 0.98 8.38 6.63
CA ASP A 99 2.36 8.10 6.99
C ASP A 99 3.12 7.46 5.84
N TYR A 100 2.49 6.54 5.11
CA TYR A 100 3.15 5.89 3.97
C TYR A 100 3.47 6.89 2.87
N ARG A 101 2.50 7.74 2.51
CA ARG A 101 2.68 8.83 1.55
C ARG A 101 3.81 9.75 1.97
N ARG A 102 3.78 10.23 3.22
CA ARG A 102 4.79 11.15 3.77
C ARG A 102 6.17 10.51 3.75
N HIS A 103 6.26 9.23 4.14
CA HIS A 103 7.50 8.47 4.07
C HIS A 103 8.03 8.44 2.63
N GLY A 104 7.20 8.12 1.63
CA GLY A 104 7.61 8.09 0.22
C GLY A 104 8.08 9.44 -0.36
N THR A 105 7.71 10.56 0.28
CA THR A 105 8.15 11.92 -0.10
C THR A 105 9.29 12.45 0.78
N GLY A 106 10.09 11.56 1.38
CA GLY A 106 11.27 11.94 2.17
C GLY A 106 11.01 12.35 3.62
N LEU A 107 9.75 12.40 4.08
CA LEU A 107 9.44 12.86 5.43
C LEU A 107 9.64 11.74 6.47
N MET A 108 10.01 12.15 7.68
CA MET A 108 10.05 11.27 8.84
C MET A 108 8.61 10.89 9.24
N ALA A 109 8.20 9.67 8.90
CA ALA A 109 6.90 9.12 9.25
C ALA A 109 7.07 7.66 9.71
N GLY A 110 6.13 7.18 10.53
CA GLY A 110 6.16 5.85 11.16
C GLY A 110 5.89 4.69 10.20
N HIS A 111 6.59 4.65 9.06
CA HIS A 111 6.42 3.66 8.02
C HIS A 111 7.77 3.22 7.46
N TRP A 112 8.04 1.91 7.52
CA TRP A 112 9.28 1.31 7.01
C TRP A 112 9.01 0.06 6.15
N GLY A 113 7.91 -0.64 6.44
CA GLY A 113 7.44 -1.75 5.62
C GLY A 113 7.11 -1.27 4.20
N GLY A 114 7.35 -2.10 3.20
CA GLY A 114 7.02 -1.73 1.81
C GLY A 114 7.85 -0.59 1.23
N ARG A 115 8.95 -0.16 1.87
CA ARG A 115 9.81 0.93 1.34
C ARG A 115 10.40 0.66 -0.05
N TYR A 116 10.48 -0.61 -0.48
CA TYR A 116 11.02 -0.99 -1.79
C TYR A 116 10.21 -0.43 -2.95
N ILE A 117 8.90 -0.23 -2.77
CA ILE A 117 8.06 0.36 -3.83
C ILE A 117 8.54 1.76 -4.21
N TRP A 118 9.19 2.48 -3.30
CA TRP A 118 9.68 3.84 -3.54
C TRP A 118 10.91 3.88 -4.45
N GLN A 119 11.60 2.75 -4.63
CA GLN A 119 12.64 2.62 -5.65
C GLN A 119 12.09 2.16 -7.00
N LEU A 120 10.78 1.99 -7.17
CA LEU A 120 10.22 1.87 -8.52
C LEU A 120 10.30 3.23 -9.22
N ALA A 121 10.84 3.26 -10.43
CA ALA A 121 10.98 4.49 -11.21
C ALA A 121 9.63 5.17 -11.52
N ASP A 122 8.55 4.39 -11.54
CA ASP A 122 7.17 4.81 -11.77
C ASP A 122 6.35 4.82 -10.46
N SER A 123 7.00 4.94 -9.30
CA SER A 123 6.34 4.89 -7.99
C SER A 123 5.27 5.97 -7.78
N ASP A 124 5.32 7.06 -8.53
CA ASP A 124 4.33 8.15 -8.53
C ASP A 124 3.01 7.76 -9.22
N THR A 125 3.02 6.72 -10.06
CA THR A 125 1.83 6.17 -10.73
C THR A 125 1.12 5.10 -9.92
N LEU A 126 1.76 4.59 -8.86
CA LEU A 126 1.21 3.51 -8.04
C LEU A 126 -0.13 3.91 -7.43
N LEU A 127 -1.12 3.04 -7.58
CA LEU A 127 -2.44 3.22 -7.03
C LEU A 127 -2.54 2.56 -5.66
N VAL A 128 -3.29 3.19 -4.76
CA VAL A 128 -3.61 2.66 -3.43
C VAL A 128 -5.09 2.36 -3.37
N ALA A 129 -5.42 1.15 -2.93
CA ALA A 129 -6.78 0.77 -2.60
C ALA A 129 -6.85 0.24 -1.16
N TRP A 130 -8.00 0.37 -0.52
CA TRP A 130 -8.21 -0.04 0.86
C TRP A 130 -9.53 -0.77 1.04
N LEU A 131 -9.53 -1.70 1.99
CA LEU A 131 -10.66 -2.45 2.48
C LEU A 131 -10.74 -2.22 3.99
N PRO A 132 -11.71 -1.43 4.48
CA PRO A 132 -11.93 -1.29 5.91
C PRO A 132 -12.35 -2.62 6.50
N CYS A 133 -11.81 -2.92 7.67
CA CYS A 133 -12.33 -3.98 8.51
C CYS A 133 -13.43 -3.34 9.36
N GLU A 134 -14.68 -3.68 9.08
CA GLU A 134 -15.73 -3.40 10.06
C GLU A 134 -15.43 -4.28 11.27
N ILE A 135 -15.15 -3.68 12.42
CA ILE A 135 -15.31 -4.41 13.66
C ILE A 135 -16.82 -4.57 13.81
N ILE A 136 -17.32 -5.73 13.38
CA ILE A 136 -18.65 -6.16 13.79
C ILE A 136 -18.54 -6.32 15.30
N ALA A 137 -19.06 -5.34 16.04
CA ALA A 137 -19.30 -5.47 17.47
C ALA A 137 -20.48 -6.44 17.65
N GLU A 138 -20.32 -7.69 17.26
CA GLU A 138 -21.33 -8.72 17.52
C GLU A 138 -21.18 -9.21 18.95
N ARG A 139 -22.08 -8.67 19.79
CA ARG A 139 -22.80 -9.36 20.86
C ARG A 139 -22.06 -9.57 22.20
N LEU A 140 -21.94 -8.49 22.97
CA LEU A 140 -21.85 -8.60 24.44
C LEU A 140 -23.23 -8.59 25.14
N ASP A 141 -24.33 -8.41 24.41
CA ASP A 141 -25.69 -8.32 24.98
C ASP A 141 -26.52 -9.61 24.87
N SER A 142 -25.89 -10.81 24.81
CA SER A 142 -26.66 -12.07 24.83
C SER A 142 -26.19 -13.12 25.83
N ILE A 143 -25.47 -12.72 26.89
CA ILE A 143 -25.14 -13.61 28.01
C ILE A 143 -25.51 -12.99 29.38
N ALA A 144 -26.43 -12.01 29.40
CA ALA A 144 -26.99 -11.49 30.64
C ALA A 144 -28.52 -11.41 30.54
N THR A 145 -29.19 -12.56 30.62
CA THR A 145 -30.59 -12.68 31.02
C THR A 145 -30.71 -13.91 31.90
#